data_AF-C8PA39-F1
#
_entry.id   AF-C8PA39-F1
#
_cell.length_a   1.000
_cell.length_b   1.000
_cell.length_c   1.000
_cell.angle_alpha   90.00
_cell.angle_beta   90.00
_cell.angle_gamma   90.00
#
_symmetry.space_group_name_H-M   'P 1'
#
loop_
_entity.id
_entity.type
_entity.pdbx_description
1 polymer ?
#
loop_
_entity_poly.entity_id
_entity_poly.type
_entity_poly.pdbx_seq_one_letter_code
_entity_poly.pdbx_strand_id
1 'polypeptide(L)'
;MVLLDNIILTGAHNQKKVFHFSKDEGQVDFIEIEENTEWQLRFLSPPKARLYIDGLDLLDDERIQEDEHGLYIIPSPKPYVIYNHENNDKKYLPGIYRLKLVLNNKEFFSWLKIISKFISEDELVLMRQDVENAVKGLSRMFQSNINGSLSNYSPTLSFEQLQALSILHEQSVKFNLNCFFISSNPRYSIGSYYHWTRDMKYPLDNNSVIKMSKGKEHDVIYNKDYKITMNSPENKALKNNILNIFRIVQEIEDGLKKIENIKSTSDIRKDLILIRKYKAGFTI
;
A
#
# COMPACT_ATOMS: atom_id res chain seq x y z
N MET A 1 -49.16 1.29 10.43
CA MET A 1 -48.89 2.28 11.50
C MET A 1 -47.38 2.38 11.62
N VAL A 2 -46.83 3.51 11.21
CA VAL A 2 -45.38 3.71 11.04
C VAL A 2 -44.74 3.78 12.43
N LEU A 3 -43.76 2.92 12.71
CA LEU A 3 -43.05 2.78 13.98
C LEU A 3 -42.05 3.94 14.17
N LEU A 4 -42.52 5.19 14.09
CA LEU A 4 -41.66 6.36 13.91
C LEU A 4 -40.88 6.79 15.17
N ASP A 5 -41.24 6.35 16.38
CA ASP A 5 -40.82 7.08 17.60
C ASP A 5 -40.21 6.22 18.72
N ASN A 6 -39.83 4.97 18.45
CA ASN A 6 -39.46 4.03 19.51
C ASN A 6 -37.98 4.03 19.88
N ILE A 7 -37.10 4.61 19.07
CA ILE A 7 -35.66 4.69 19.33
C ILE A 7 -35.22 6.15 19.20
N ILE A 8 -34.77 6.71 20.32
CA ILE A 8 -34.51 8.15 20.45
C ILE A 8 -33.10 8.35 20.99
N LEU A 9 -32.34 9.23 20.35
CA LEU A 9 -31.10 9.78 20.86
C LEU A 9 -31.37 11.09 21.59
N THR A 10 -30.93 11.16 22.84
CA THR A 10 -30.96 12.37 23.67
C THR A 10 -29.53 12.79 23.98
N GLY A 11 -29.16 14.00 23.58
CA GLY A 11 -27.83 14.57 23.80
C GLY A 11 -27.85 15.70 24.83
N ALA A 12 -26.67 16.27 25.07
CA ALA A 12 -26.54 17.51 25.83
C ALA A 12 -27.45 18.63 25.27
N HIS A 13 -27.96 19.51 26.15
CA HIS A 13 -28.90 20.59 25.79
C HIS A 13 -30.27 20.15 25.28
N ASN A 14 -30.76 18.96 25.67
CA ASN A 14 -32.11 18.46 25.33
C ASN A 14 -32.32 18.26 23.82
N GLN A 15 -31.23 18.10 23.06
CA GLN A 15 -31.29 17.72 21.66
C GLN A 15 -31.87 16.31 21.55
N LYS A 16 -32.89 16.15 20.71
CA LYS A 16 -33.55 14.86 20.45
C LYS A 16 -33.47 14.54 18.97
N LYS A 17 -32.93 13.37 18.65
CA LYS A 17 -32.91 12.83 17.29
C LYS A 17 -33.64 11.49 17.30
N VAL A 18 -34.57 11.29 16.37
CA VAL A 18 -35.43 10.11 16.32
C VAL A 18 -35.05 9.28 15.11
N PHE A 19 -34.77 8.00 15.31
CA PHE A 19 -34.40 7.10 14.23
C PHE A 19 -35.61 6.72 13.38
N HIS A 20 -35.46 6.89 12.08
CA HIS A 20 -36.42 6.41 11.09
C HIS A 20 -35.92 5.09 10.53
N PHE A 21 -36.73 4.04 10.72
CA PHE A 21 -36.41 2.69 10.32
C PHE A 21 -37.15 2.32 9.03
N SER A 22 -36.40 1.92 8.01
CA SER A 22 -36.95 1.44 6.73
C SER A 22 -36.86 -0.08 6.63
N LYS A 23 -37.66 -0.69 5.76
CA LYS A 23 -37.51 -2.12 5.42
C LYS A 23 -36.40 -2.35 4.40
N ASP A 24 -36.04 -1.31 3.67
CA ASP A 24 -34.97 -1.36 2.68
C ASP A 24 -33.64 -0.96 3.34
N GLU A 25 -32.69 -1.89 3.40
CA GLU A 25 -31.34 -1.65 3.93
C GLU A 25 -30.56 -0.65 3.05
N GLY A 26 -30.90 -0.56 1.76
CA GLY A 26 -30.27 0.36 0.81
C GLY A 26 -30.72 1.82 0.96
N GLN A 27 -31.76 2.09 1.76
CA GLN A 27 -32.18 3.46 2.05
C GLN A 27 -31.33 4.01 3.20
N VAL A 28 -30.34 4.82 2.84
CA VAL A 28 -29.34 5.32 3.78
C VAL A 28 -29.69 6.74 4.24
N ASP A 29 -30.63 6.85 5.17
CA ASP A 29 -30.89 8.08 5.92
C ASP A 29 -30.12 8.03 7.24
N PHE A 30 -29.18 8.96 7.44
CA PHE A 30 -28.30 8.97 8.60
C PHE A 30 -28.77 9.97 9.66
N ILE A 31 -28.69 9.55 10.92
CA ILE A 31 -28.62 10.50 12.03
C ILE A 31 -27.16 10.83 12.30
N GLU A 32 -26.83 12.11 12.28
CA GLU A 32 -25.47 12.57 12.55
C GLU A 32 -25.31 12.96 14.02
N ILE A 33 -24.23 12.54 14.67
CA ILE A 33 -23.82 13.04 15.99
C ILE A 33 -22.32 13.35 15.98
N GLU A 34 -21.89 14.23 16.88
CA GLU A 34 -20.47 14.57 17.01
C GLU A 34 -19.72 13.59 17.92
N GLU A 35 -18.48 13.31 17.59
CA GLU A 35 -17.57 12.50 18.39
C GLU A 35 -17.36 13.10 19.80
N ASN A 36 -17.18 12.25 20.80
CA ASN A 36 -16.92 12.65 22.19
C ASN A 36 -17.99 13.63 22.71
N THR A 37 -19.26 13.40 22.36
CA THR A 37 -20.41 14.09 22.94
C THR A 37 -21.29 13.08 23.67
N GLU A 38 -21.80 13.46 24.84
CA GLU A 38 -22.67 12.59 25.62
C GLU A 38 -24.01 12.41 24.91
N TRP A 39 -24.23 11.22 24.37
CA TRP A 39 -25.50 10.78 23.81
C TRP A 39 -26.02 9.57 24.56
N GLN A 40 -27.33 9.57 24.75
CA GLN A 40 -28.07 8.49 25.39
C GLN A 40 -29.10 7.94 24.40
N LEU A 41 -29.05 6.63 24.19
CA LEU A 41 -29.99 5.90 23.36
C LEU A 41 -31.13 5.36 24.23
N ARG A 42 -32.35 5.79 23.94
CA ARG A 42 -33.57 5.27 24.57
C ARG A 42 -34.26 4.32 23.61
N PHE A 43 -34.41 3.08 24.03
CA PHE A 43 -35.13 2.06 23.26
C PHE A 43 -36.45 1.71 23.95
N LEU A 44 -37.53 2.26 23.41
CA LEU A 44 -38.90 2.16 23.89
C LEU A 44 -39.73 1.34 22.89
N SER A 45 -39.61 0.01 22.96
CA SER A 45 -40.30 -0.92 22.06
C SER A 45 -40.93 -2.07 22.85
N PRO A 46 -41.84 -2.88 22.29
CA PRO A 46 -42.40 -4.03 23.01
C PRO A 46 -41.31 -5.00 23.48
N PRO A 47 -41.46 -5.69 24.63
CA PRO A 47 -40.38 -6.45 25.29
C PRO A 47 -39.68 -7.52 24.45
N LYS A 48 -40.30 -7.97 23.35
CA LYS A 48 -39.74 -8.97 22.43
C LYS A 48 -38.92 -8.35 21.29
N ALA A 49 -38.84 -7.02 21.20
CA ALA A 49 -38.05 -6.35 20.20
C ALA A 49 -36.55 -6.48 20.52
N ARG A 50 -35.72 -6.60 19.48
CA ARG A 50 -34.26 -6.61 19.61
C ARG A 50 -33.68 -5.52 18.73
N LEU A 51 -32.73 -4.75 19.27
CA LEU A 51 -32.00 -3.76 18.50
C LEU A 51 -30.52 -4.16 18.45
N TYR A 52 -30.04 -4.41 17.24
CA TYR A 52 -28.63 -4.67 16.96
C TYR A 52 -28.01 -3.37 16.47
N ILE A 53 -26.81 -3.06 16.93
CA ILE A 53 -26.02 -1.91 16.48
C ILE A 53 -24.61 -2.41 16.23
N ASP A 54 -24.01 -2.04 15.10
CA ASP A 54 -22.61 -2.37 14.85
C ASP A 54 -21.74 -1.76 15.98
N GLY A 55 -20.83 -2.53 16.58
CA GLY A 55 -19.95 -2.05 17.64
C GLY A 55 -20.56 -1.98 19.05
N LEU A 56 -21.62 -2.74 19.35
CA LEU A 56 -22.20 -2.80 20.71
C LEU A 56 -21.21 -3.29 21.78
N ASP A 57 -20.19 -4.04 21.41
CA ASP A 57 -19.09 -4.48 22.28
C ASP A 57 -18.29 -3.30 22.87
N LEU A 58 -18.37 -2.13 22.23
CA LEU A 58 -17.78 -0.88 22.72
C LEU A 58 -18.58 -0.25 23.85
N LEU A 59 -19.80 -0.70 24.12
CA LEU A 59 -20.63 -0.19 25.21
C LEU A 59 -20.44 -0.99 26.48
N ASP A 60 -20.25 -0.29 27.60
CA ASP A 60 -20.11 -0.90 28.92
C ASP A 60 -21.48 -0.98 29.60
N ASP A 61 -22.32 -1.92 29.16
CA ASP A 61 -23.66 -2.12 29.73
C ASP A 61 -24.02 -3.61 29.84
N GLU A 62 -24.27 -4.06 31.07
CA GLU A 62 -24.60 -5.46 31.40
C GLU A 62 -25.92 -5.95 30.75
N ARG A 63 -26.74 -5.03 30.24
CA ARG A 63 -28.01 -5.36 29.56
C ARG A 63 -27.83 -5.77 28.10
N ILE A 64 -26.62 -5.66 27.56
CA ILE A 64 -26.28 -6.15 26.22
C ILE A 64 -26.28 -7.67 26.26
N GLN A 65 -27.00 -8.28 25.32
CA GLN A 65 -27.14 -9.73 25.20
C GLN A 65 -26.57 -10.20 23.86
N GLU A 66 -26.32 -11.50 23.74
CA GLU A 66 -25.79 -12.13 22.53
C GLU A 66 -26.75 -13.24 22.07
N ASP A 67 -26.98 -13.32 20.76
CA ASP A 67 -27.63 -14.44 20.10
C ASP A 67 -26.85 -14.87 18.85
N GLU A 68 -27.38 -15.81 18.07
CA GLU A 68 -26.74 -16.31 16.83
C GLU A 68 -26.50 -15.21 15.78
N HIS A 69 -27.16 -14.05 15.89
CA HIS A 69 -27.00 -12.92 14.99
C HIS A 69 -26.06 -11.82 15.55
N GLY A 70 -25.51 -12.02 16.74
CA GLY A 70 -24.55 -11.12 17.39
C GLY A 70 -25.12 -10.41 18.62
N LEU A 71 -24.47 -9.30 18.99
CA LEU A 71 -24.85 -8.50 20.16
C LEU A 71 -26.10 -7.67 19.89
N TYR A 72 -26.99 -7.59 20.88
CA TYR A 72 -28.22 -6.79 20.83
C TYR A 72 -28.59 -6.22 22.18
N ILE A 73 -29.43 -5.18 22.15
CA ILE A 73 -30.06 -4.60 23.33
C ILE A 73 -31.57 -4.81 23.32
N ILE A 74 -32.13 -4.89 24.53
CA ILE A 74 -33.58 -5.02 24.76
C ILE A 74 -34.21 -3.68 25.15
N PRO A 75 -35.52 -3.51 24.97
CA PRO A 75 -36.23 -2.32 25.40
C PRO A 75 -36.09 -2.11 26.90
N SER A 76 -35.73 -0.89 27.30
CA SER A 76 -35.50 -0.56 28.70
C SER A 76 -35.86 0.89 28.97
N PRO A 77 -36.48 1.20 30.13
CA PRO A 77 -36.73 2.59 30.52
C PRO A 77 -35.43 3.36 30.81
N LYS A 78 -34.37 2.65 31.21
CA LYS A 78 -33.05 3.23 31.44
C LYS A 78 -32.32 3.39 30.09
N PRO A 79 -31.77 4.57 29.76
CA PRO A 79 -31.04 4.78 28.51
C PRO A 79 -29.75 3.94 28.45
N TYR A 80 -29.28 3.64 27.25
CA TYR A 80 -27.95 3.13 26.98
C TYR A 80 -27.03 4.32 26.67
N VAL A 81 -25.91 4.42 27.36
CA VAL A 81 -24.99 5.55 27.23
C VAL A 81 -24.03 5.25 26.07
N ILE A 82 -24.09 6.04 25.00
CA ILE A 82 -23.23 5.87 23.81
C ILE A 82 -21.81 6.34 24.09
N TYR A 83 -21.70 7.40 24.89
CA TYR A 83 -20.42 7.96 25.29
C TYR A 83 -20.50 8.50 26.72
N ASN A 84 -19.54 8.09 27.54
CA ASN A 84 -19.38 8.53 28.93
C ASN A 84 -17.99 9.17 29.08
N HIS A 85 -17.93 10.43 29.53
CA HIS A 85 -16.65 11.13 29.76
C HIS A 85 -15.79 10.47 30.85
N GLU A 86 -16.38 9.71 31.77
CA GLU A 86 -15.67 9.02 32.85
C GLU A 86 -14.92 7.76 32.38
N ASN A 87 -15.29 7.19 31.23
CA ASN A 87 -14.68 5.98 30.67
C ASN A 87 -14.35 6.16 29.18
N ASN A 88 -13.13 6.62 28.89
CA ASN A 88 -12.71 6.98 27.53
C ASN A 88 -12.23 5.78 26.68
N ASP A 89 -12.05 4.60 27.28
CA ASP A 89 -11.51 3.41 26.61
C ASP A 89 -12.56 2.69 25.77
N LYS A 90 -13.85 2.92 26.05
CA LYS A 90 -15.00 2.25 25.44
C LYS A 90 -15.93 3.27 24.81
N LYS A 91 -15.63 3.68 23.58
CA LYS A 91 -16.39 4.68 22.83
C LYS A 91 -16.50 4.36 21.35
N TYR A 92 -17.61 4.78 20.77
CA TYR A 92 -17.74 4.79 19.32
C TYR A 92 -16.81 5.82 18.68
N LEU A 93 -16.17 5.42 17.59
CA LEU A 93 -15.24 6.23 16.81
C LEU A 93 -15.98 6.92 15.65
N PRO A 94 -15.38 7.93 15.00
CA PRO A 94 -15.94 8.51 13.78
C PRO A 94 -16.15 7.45 12.70
N GLY A 95 -17.39 7.35 12.20
CA GLY A 95 -17.79 6.25 11.31
C GLY A 95 -19.30 6.18 11.08
N ILE A 96 -19.71 5.22 10.27
CA ILE A 96 -21.11 4.91 9.98
C ILE A 96 -21.42 3.56 10.62
N TYR A 97 -22.47 3.53 11.43
CA TYR A 97 -22.92 2.37 12.19
C TYR A 97 -24.32 1.98 11.76
N ARG A 98 -24.53 0.70 11.45
CA ARG A 98 -25.85 0.18 11.10
C ARG A 98 -26.63 -0.14 12.37
N LEU A 99 -27.92 0.19 12.36
CA LEU A 99 -28.89 -0.23 13.36
C LEU A 99 -29.88 -1.18 12.69
N LYS A 100 -30.04 -2.39 13.25
CA LYS A 100 -31.06 -3.36 12.82
C LYS A 100 -32.07 -3.58 13.95
N LEU A 101 -33.32 -3.23 13.72
CA LEU A 101 -34.43 -3.49 14.62
C LEU A 101 -35.18 -4.75 14.17
N VAL A 102 -35.28 -5.73 15.06
CA VAL A 102 -36.09 -6.94 14.86
C VAL A 102 -37.34 -6.84 15.73
N LEU A 103 -38.50 -6.76 15.08
CA LEU A 103 -39.82 -6.70 15.74
C LEU A 103 -40.77 -7.69 15.08
N ASN A 104 -41.34 -8.62 15.86
CA ASN A 104 -42.28 -9.63 15.38
C ASN A 104 -41.77 -10.36 14.11
N ASN A 105 -40.51 -10.78 14.12
CA ASN A 105 -39.80 -11.44 13.01
C ASN A 105 -39.69 -10.58 11.73
N LYS A 106 -39.83 -9.25 11.82
CA LYS A 106 -39.55 -8.32 10.72
C LYS A 106 -38.33 -7.49 11.06
N GLU A 107 -37.45 -7.33 10.08
CA GLU A 107 -36.24 -6.53 10.20
C GLU A 107 -36.46 -5.15 9.61
N PHE A 108 -35.89 -4.15 10.27
CA PHE A 108 -35.87 -2.77 9.81
C PHE A 108 -34.49 -2.17 10.06
N PHE A 109 -34.07 -1.23 9.22
CA PHE A 109 -32.72 -0.69 9.20
C PHE A 109 -32.72 0.83 9.35
N SER A 110 -31.70 1.35 10.02
CA SER A 110 -31.40 2.77 10.14
C SER A 110 -29.88 2.96 10.34
N TRP A 111 -29.39 4.18 10.21
CA TRP A 111 -27.95 4.46 10.22
C TRP A 111 -27.59 5.60 11.17
N LEU A 112 -26.49 5.43 11.90
CA LEU A 112 -25.89 6.44 12.76
C LEU A 112 -24.53 6.83 12.17
N LYS A 113 -24.32 8.12 11.89
CA LYS A 113 -23.04 8.67 11.46
C LYS A 113 -22.43 9.48 12.60
N ILE A 114 -21.25 9.09 13.06
CA ILE A 114 -20.47 9.85 14.04
C ILE A 114 -19.41 10.67 13.31
N ILE A 115 -19.47 11.98 13.45
CA ILE A 115 -18.59 12.94 12.78
C ILE A 115 -17.48 13.34 13.74
N SER A 116 -16.22 13.36 13.28
CA SER A 116 -15.12 13.84 14.12
C SER A 116 -15.21 15.35 14.36
N LYS A 117 -14.82 15.79 15.56
CA LYS A 117 -14.79 17.21 15.95
C LYS A 117 -13.62 18.00 15.37
N PHE A 118 -12.50 17.33 15.09
CA PHE A 118 -11.22 18.00 14.85
C PHE A 118 -10.63 17.73 13.46
N ILE A 119 -11.22 16.80 12.70
CA ILE A 119 -10.64 16.25 11.48
C ILE A 119 -11.73 16.24 10.42
N SER A 120 -11.42 16.78 9.23
CA SER A 120 -12.34 16.73 8.09
C SER A 120 -12.54 15.30 7.59
N GLU A 121 -13.64 15.02 6.88
CA GLU A 121 -13.94 13.68 6.38
C GLU A 121 -12.83 13.14 5.46
N ASP A 122 -12.20 14.03 4.67
CA ASP A 122 -11.06 13.71 3.81
C ASP A 122 -9.80 13.32 4.62
N GLU A 123 -9.53 14.01 5.74
CA GLU A 123 -8.41 13.70 6.62
C GLU A 123 -8.66 12.41 7.42
N LEU A 124 -9.90 12.12 7.82
CA LEU A 124 -10.29 10.87 8.46
C LEU A 124 -10.10 9.66 7.52
N VAL A 125 -10.49 9.79 6.26
CA VAL A 125 -10.25 8.75 5.24
C VAL A 125 -8.76 8.47 5.10
N LEU A 126 -7.94 9.52 5.13
CA LEU A 126 -6.49 9.41 5.00
C LEU A 126 -5.85 8.78 6.24
N MET A 127 -6.29 9.14 7.45
CA MET A 127 -5.84 8.49 8.68
C MET A 127 -6.29 7.03 8.77
N ARG A 128 -7.51 6.71 8.31
CA ARG A 128 -7.96 5.33 8.18
C ARG A 128 -7.08 4.55 7.22
N GLN A 129 -6.73 5.14 6.08
CA GLN A 129 -5.78 4.54 5.13
C GLN A 129 -4.40 4.35 5.76
N ASP A 130 -3.89 5.30 6.53
CA ASP A 130 -2.59 5.19 7.19
C ASP A 130 -2.57 4.11 8.27
N VAL A 131 -3.63 4.02 9.10
CA VAL A 131 -3.78 2.94 10.10
C VAL A 131 -3.96 1.60 9.41
N GLU A 132 -4.79 1.51 8.37
CA GLU A 132 -4.91 0.29 7.57
C GLU A 132 -3.58 -0.09 6.93
N ASN A 133 -2.80 0.86 6.42
CA ASN A 133 -1.50 0.61 5.82
C ASN A 133 -0.46 0.19 6.88
N ALA A 134 -0.51 0.76 8.08
CA ALA A 134 0.33 0.38 9.20
C ALA A 134 -0.03 -1.02 9.74
N VAL A 135 -1.32 -1.31 9.90
CA VAL A 135 -1.83 -2.62 10.31
C VAL A 135 -1.57 -3.66 9.22
N LYS A 136 -1.69 -3.30 7.93
CA LYS A 136 -1.29 -4.16 6.80
C LYS A 136 0.23 -4.32 6.73
N GLY A 137 1.02 -3.32 7.11
CA GLY A 137 2.47 -3.39 7.24
C GLY A 137 2.89 -4.34 8.36
N LEU A 138 2.25 -4.23 9.52
CA LEU A 138 2.40 -5.15 10.65
C LEU A 138 1.92 -6.56 10.28
N SER A 139 0.77 -6.70 9.63
CA SER A 139 0.25 -7.99 9.18
C SER A 139 1.16 -8.62 8.14
N ARG A 140 1.79 -7.84 7.24
CA ARG A 140 2.82 -8.32 6.32
C ARG A 140 4.09 -8.80 7.03
N MET A 141 4.49 -8.18 8.15
CA MET A 141 5.59 -8.70 8.98
C MET A 141 5.23 -10.05 9.62
N PHE A 142 3.95 -10.31 9.90
CA PHE A 142 3.47 -11.61 10.43
C PHE A 142 3.08 -12.62 9.32
N GLN A 143 2.68 -12.16 8.13
CA GLN A 143 2.16 -12.96 7.01
C GLN A 143 3.20 -13.26 5.93
N SER A 144 4.48 -12.91 6.14
CA SER A 144 5.57 -13.36 5.24
C SER A 144 5.72 -14.89 5.16
N ASN A 145 4.88 -15.67 5.88
CA ASN A 145 4.82 -17.12 5.78
C ASN A 145 3.52 -17.72 5.19
N ILE A 146 2.50 -16.97 4.76
CA ILE A 146 1.28 -17.63 4.24
C ILE A 146 0.52 -16.81 3.18
N ASN A 147 0.59 -17.35 1.96
CA ASN A 147 -0.27 -17.20 0.78
C ASN A 147 -1.55 -16.35 0.93
N GLY A 148 -1.67 -15.32 0.10
CA GLY A 148 -2.95 -14.69 -0.20
C GLY A 148 -2.79 -13.42 -1.03
N SER A 149 -3.20 -13.47 -2.29
CA SER A 149 -3.30 -12.32 -3.20
C SER A 149 -4.38 -11.35 -2.71
N LEU A 150 -4.05 -10.06 -2.50
CA LEU A 150 -5.08 -9.03 -2.39
C LEU A 150 -4.61 -7.59 -2.72
N SER A 151 -5.36 -7.05 -3.69
CA SER A 151 -5.75 -5.67 -4.02
C SER A 151 -4.71 -4.55 -4.14
N ASN A 152 -4.50 -4.16 -5.41
CA ASN A 152 -3.94 -2.91 -5.89
C ASN A 152 -4.68 -1.67 -5.36
N TYR A 153 -4.25 -1.05 -4.26
CA TYR A 153 -4.69 0.33 -3.96
C TYR A 153 -3.62 1.15 -3.21
N SER A 154 -2.74 1.76 -4.00
CA SER A 154 -2.39 3.18 -3.85
C SER A 154 -2.64 3.82 -5.22
N PRO A 155 -3.32 4.98 -5.31
CA PRO A 155 -3.61 5.63 -6.61
C PRO A 155 -2.35 6.13 -7.33
N THR A 156 -1.17 6.01 -6.72
CA THR A 156 0.08 6.61 -7.19
C THR A 156 1.24 5.63 -7.36
N LEU A 157 1.28 4.54 -6.59
CA LEU A 157 2.30 3.49 -6.69
C LEU A 157 1.61 2.11 -6.74
N SER A 158 1.99 1.27 -7.71
CA SER A 158 1.46 -0.08 -7.82
C SER A 158 2.01 -0.98 -6.71
N PHE A 159 1.31 -2.07 -6.41
CA PHE A 159 1.78 -3.09 -5.47
C PHE A 159 3.16 -3.65 -5.86
N GLU A 160 3.37 -3.87 -7.16
CA GLU A 160 4.63 -4.35 -7.72
C GLU A 160 5.79 -3.37 -7.47
N GLN A 161 5.52 -2.06 -7.58
CA GLN A 161 6.51 -1.01 -7.32
C GLN A 161 6.92 -0.96 -5.83
N LEU A 162 5.96 -1.13 -4.91
CA LEU A 162 6.25 -1.18 -3.47
C LEU A 162 7.05 -2.43 -3.09
N GLN A 163 6.72 -3.58 -3.69
CA GLN A 163 7.47 -4.81 -3.47
C GLN A 163 8.91 -4.70 -4.01
N ALA A 164 9.08 -4.13 -5.21
CA ALA A 164 10.40 -3.87 -5.79
C ALA A 164 11.24 -2.95 -4.90
N LEU A 165 10.65 -1.88 -4.35
CA LEU A 165 11.32 -0.97 -3.44
C LEU A 165 11.76 -1.66 -2.14
N SER A 166 10.91 -2.53 -1.57
CA SER A 166 11.26 -3.29 -0.36
C SER A 166 12.46 -4.21 -0.58
N ILE A 167 12.47 -4.96 -1.69
CA ILE A 167 13.58 -5.87 -2.02
C ILE A 167 14.87 -5.09 -2.25
N LEU A 168 14.80 -3.96 -2.98
CA LEU A 168 15.95 -3.09 -3.21
C LEU A 168 16.49 -2.48 -1.92
N HIS A 169 15.61 -2.08 -0.99
CA HIS A 169 16.01 -1.54 0.29
C HIS A 169 16.73 -2.59 1.15
N GLU A 170 16.13 -3.77 1.28
CA GLU A 170 16.67 -4.89 2.08
C GLU A 170 18.04 -5.36 1.56
N GLN A 171 18.24 -5.40 0.25
CA GLN A 171 19.47 -5.88 -0.38
C GLN A 171 20.37 -4.75 -0.92
N SER A 172 20.13 -3.50 -0.50
CA SER A 172 20.77 -2.29 -1.05
C SER A 172 22.31 -2.35 -1.01
N VAL A 173 22.90 -2.85 0.07
CA VAL A 173 24.35 -2.98 0.23
C VAL A 173 24.92 -3.96 -0.80
N LYS A 174 24.32 -5.15 -0.94
CA LYS A 174 24.78 -6.17 -1.90
C LYS A 174 24.60 -5.70 -3.34
N PHE A 175 23.48 -5.04 -3.62
CA PHE A 175 23.19 -4.50 -4.94
C PHE A 175 24.25 -3.47 -5.37
N ASN A 176 24.56 -2.49 -4.50
CA ASN A 176 25.59 -1.48 -4.79
C ASN A 176 26.98 -2.11 -5.00
N LEU A 177 27.36 -3.07 -4.14
CA LEU A 177 28.63 -3.79 -4.30
C LEU A 177 28.69 -4.52 -5.64
N ASN A 178 27.63 -5.24 -6.01
CA ASN A 178 27.57 -5.97 -7.28
C ASN A 178 27.62 -5.04 -8.49
N CYS A 179 26.91 -3.90 -8.45
CA CYS A 179 27.00 -2.88 -9.49
C CYS A 179 28.43 -2.35 -9.65
N PHE A 180 29.11 -2.07 -8.53
CA PHE A 180 30.52 -1.65 -8.53
C PHE A 180 31.45 -2.72 -9.12
N PHE A 181 31.24 -3.99 -8.79
CA PHE A 181 32.05 -5.09 -9.35
C PHE A 181 31.83 -5.26 -10.85
N ILE A 182 30.58 -5.16 -11.32
CA ILE A 182 30.24 -5.29 -12.74
C ILE A 182 30.83 -4.13 -13.56
N SER A 183 30.85 -2.91 -13.02
CA SER A 183 31.44 -1.75 -13.71
C SER A 183 32.97 -1.77 -13.68
N SER A 184 33.57 -2.15 -12.56
CA SER A 184 35.03 -2.10 -12.37
C SER A 184 35.75 -3.28 -13.01
N ASN A 185 35.10 -4.45 -13.08
CA ASN A 185 35.69 -5.69 -13.58
C ASN A 185 34.76 -6.38 -14.61
N PRO A 186 34.51 -5.75 -15.77
CA PRO A 186 33.73 -6.39 -16.82
C PRO A 186 34.46 -7.63 -17.34
N ARG A 187 33.72 -8.70 -17.63
CA ARG A 187 34.34 -9.89 -18.24
C ARG A 187 34.93 -9.53 -19.58
N TYR A 188 36.18 -9.89 -19.83
CA TYR A 188 36.80 -9.67 -21.12
C TYR A 188 37.01 -11.00 -21.84
N SER A 189 36.85 -10.97 -23.15
CA SER A 189 37.26 -12.05 -24.04
C SER A 189 38.38 -11.58 -24.95
N ILE A 190 39.30 -12.50 -25.24
CA ILE A 190 40.39 -12.25 -26.18
C ILE A 190 39.91 -12.75 -27.54
N GLY A 191 39.69 -11.82 -28.47
CA GLY A 191 39.29 -12.12 -29.84
C GLY A 191 40.48 -12.00 -30.78
N SER A 192 40.68 -12.99 -31.64
CA SER A 192 41.62 -12.88 -32.75
C SER A 192 41.03 -12.04 -33.85
N TYR A 193 41.80 -11.11 -34.38
CA TYR A 193 41.47 -10.38 -35.60
C TYR A 193 42.66 -10.46 -36.55
N TYR A 194 42.41 -10.19 -37.83
CA TYR A 194 43.46 -10.22 -38.82
C TYR A 194 43.53 -8.87 -39.51
N HIS A 195 44.75 -8.44 -39.80
CA HIS A 195 45.02 -7.20 -40.52
C HIS A 195 46.32 -7.32 -41.30
N TRP A 196 46.48 -6.45 -42.30
CA TRP A 196 47.75 -6.31 -43.01
C TRP A 196 48.72 -5.51 -42.13
N THR A 197 49.97 -5.96 -42.06
CA THR A 197 51.05 -5.30 -41.31
C THR A 197 52.39 -5.64 -41.94
N ARG A 198 53.41 -4.81 -41.72
CA ARG A 198 54.79 -5.13 -42.11
C ARG A 198 55.51 -5.94 -41.04
N ASP A 199 55.12 -5.71 -39.78
CA ASP A 199 55.78 -6.32 -38.62
C ASP A 199 55.10 -7.63 -38.23
N MET A 200 55.90 -8.70 -38.24
CA MET A 200 55.48 -10.03 -37.81
C MET A 200 55.64 -10.17 -36.30
N LYS A 201 54.52 -10.12 -35.58
CA LYS A 201 54.50 -10.38 -34.13
C LYS A 201 54.30 -11.86 -33.78
N TYR A 202 53.59 -12.60 -34.64
CA TYR A 202 53.22 -13.98 -34.40
C TYR A 202 53.44 -14.84 -35.67
N PRO A 203 53.65 -16.16 -35.52
CA PRO A 203 53.71 -17.09 -36.65
C PRO A 203 52.45 -17.04 -37.52
N LEU A 204 52.62 -17.12 -38.85
CA LEU A 204 51.50 -17.15 -39.80
C LEU A 204 50.70 -18.44 -39.64
N ASP A 205 49.38 -18.31 -39.60
CA ASP A 205 48.47 -19.45 -39.60
C ASP A 205 47.92 -19.76 -41.01
N ASN A 206 47.18 -20.85 -41.12
CA ASN A 206 46.66 -21.31 -42.41
C ASN A 206 45.75 -20.24 -43.08
N ASN A 207 44.95 -19.51 -42.30
CA ASN A 207 44.09 -18.45 -42.83
C ASN A 207 44.90 -17.27 -43.38
N SER A 208 46.00 -16.93 -42.71
CA SER A 208 46.94 -15.91 -43.13
C SER A 208 47.58 -16.27 -44.47
N VAL A 209 48.06 -17.51 -44.60
CA VAL A 209 48.64 -18.04 -45.84
C VAL A 209 47.61 -18.08 -46.98
N ILE A 210 46.39 -18.56 -46.72
CA ILE A 210 45.31 -18.62 -47.72
C ILE A 210 44.88 -17.21 -48.17
N LYS A 211 44.91 -16.21 -47.29
CA LYS A 211 44.55 -14.84 -47.64
C LYS A 211 45.65 -14.15 -48.43
N MET A 212 46.91 -14.38 -48.07
CA MET A 212 48.07 -13.86 -48.80
C MET A 212 48.22 -14.49 -50.20
N SER A 213 47.86 -15.77 -50.38
CA SER A 213 47.92 -16.44 -51.69
C SER A 213 46.93 -15.89 -52.71
N LYS A 214 45.87 -15.20 -52.26
CA LYS A 214 44.87 -14.55 -53.13
C LYS A 214 45.28 -13.15 -53.62
N GLY A 215 46.41 -12.60 -53.17
CA GLY A 215 46.90 -11.24 -53.50
C GLY A 215 46.16 -10.11 -52.77
N LYS A 216 46.65 -8.85 -52.72
CA LYS A 216 47.88 -8.21 -53.23
C LYS A 216 48.23 -7.05 -52.29
N GLU A 217 49.29 -7.20 -51.52
CA GLU A 217 50.13 -6.08 -51.09
C GLU A 217 51.56 -6.64 -51.00
N HIS A 218 52.51 -5.97 -51.69
CA HIS A 218 53.92 -6.34 -51.60
C HIS A 218 54.49 -5.71 -50.34
N ASP A 219 55.36 -6.45 -49.65
CA ASP A 219 56.02 -6.00 -48.40
C ASP A 219 55.09 -5.87 -47.18
N VAL A 220 53.98 -6.62 -47.14
CA VAL A 220 53.13 -6.78 -45.95
C VAL A 220 52.69 -8.24 -45.80
N ILE A 221 52.33 -8.59 -44.58
CA ILE A 221 51.81 -9.88 -44.16
C ILE A 221 50.41 -9.70 -43.58
N TYR A 222 49.51 -10.65 -43.85
CA TYR A 222 48.20 -10.69 -43.22
C TYR A 222 48.34 -11.40 -41.88
N ASN A 223 48.60 -10.66 -40.81
CA ASN A 223 48.92 -11.24 -39.51
C ASN A 223 47.66 -11.42 -38.66
N LYS A 224 47.69 -12.44 -37.80
CA LYS A 224 46.71 -12.66 -36.74
C LYS A 224 47.19 -11.97 -35.47
N ASP A 225 46.41 -11.00 -35.01
CA ASP A 225 46.63 -10.31 -33.73
C ASP A 225 45.44 -10.56 -32.79
N TYR A 226 45.63 -10.23 -31.52
CA TYR A 226 44.63 -10.40 -30.47
C TYR A 226 44.20 -9.05 -29.94
N LYS A 227 42.89 -8.85 -29.80
CA LYS A 227 42.31 -7.68 -29.14
C LYS A 227 41.45 -8.12 -27.96
N ILE A 228 41.59 -7.40 -26.86
CA ILE A 228 40.71 -7.56 -25.70
C ILE A 228 39.38 -6.90 -26.04
N THR A 229 38.30 -7.66 -25.95
CA THR A 229 36.95 -7.19 -26.20
C THR A 229 36.10 -7.44 -24.96
N MET A 230 35.49 -6.38 -24.44
CA MET A 230 34.52 -6.46 -23.33
C MET A 230 33.08 -6.62 -23.84
N ASN A 231 32.89 -6.71 -25.15
CA ASN A 231 31.59 -6.75 -25.81
C ASN A 231 31.01 -8.17 -25.87
N SER A 232 30.99 -8.88 -24.74
CA SER A 232 30.44 -10.22 -24.66
C SER A 232 28.90 -10.18 -24.53
N PRO A 233 28.17 -11.24 -24.97
CA PRO A 233 26.72 -11.34 -24.77
C PRO A 233 26.31 -11.19 -23.30
N GLU A 234 27.11 -11.73 -22.38
CA GLU A 234 26.85 -11.69 -20.94
C GLU A 234 26.97 -10.27 -20.39
N ASN A 235 28.01 -9.52 -20.78
CA ASN A 235 28.16 -8.13 -20.36
C ASN A 235 27.04 -7.25 -20.91
N LYS A 236 26.59 -7.50 -22.14
CA LYS A 236 25.41 -6.82 -22.70
C LYS A 236 24.15 -7.14 -21.90
N ALA A 237 23.93 -8.40 -21.54
CA ALA A 237 22.79 -8.81 -20.73
C ALA A 237 22.81 -8.17 -19.33
N LEU A 238 23.96 -8.18 -18.65
CA LEU A 238 24.15 -7.53 -17.35
C LEU A 238 23.89 -6.02 -17.43
N LYS A 239 24.45 -5.35 -18.45
CA LYS A 239 24.21 -3.92 -18.69
C LYS A 239 22.71 -3.64 -18.88
N ASN A 240 22.01 -4.43 -19.69
CA ASN A 240 20.59 -4.27 -19.92
C ASN A 240 19.76 -4.50 -18.64
N ASN A 241 20.11 -5.50 -17.83
CA ASN A 241 19.44 -5.74 -16.56
C ASN A 241 19.59 -4.57 -15.58
N ILE A 242 20.80 -4.01 -15.46
CA ILE A 242 21.06 -2.84 -14.62
C ILE A 242 20.24 -1.63 -15.11
N LEU A 243 20.19 -1.40 -16.43
CA LEU A 243 19.40 -0.32 -17.02
C LEU A 243 17.90 -0.50 -16.78
N ASN A 244 17.39 -1.73 -16.84
CA ASN A 244 15.99 -2.02 -16.56
C ASN A 244 15.64 -1.72 -15.09
N ILE A 245 16.50 -2.14 -14.15
CA ILE A 245 16.31 -1.85 -12.73
C ILE A 245 16.36 -0.34 -12.49
N PHE A 246 17.30 0.37 -13.13
CA PHE A 246 17.38 1.82 -13.05
C PHE A 246 16.10 2.50 -13.54
N ARG A 247 15.51 2.04 -14.66
CA ARG A 247 14.23 2.55 -15.15
C ARG A 247 13.10 2.35 -14.15
N ILE A 248 13.00 1.17 -13.53
CA ILE A 248 12.00 0.91 -12.48
C ILE A 248 12.17 1.87 -11.31
N VAL A 249 13.41 2.12 -10.88
CA VAL A 249 13.70 3.08 -9.81
C VAL A 249 13.30 4.51 -10.21
N GLN A 250 13.51 4.91 -11.46
CA GLN A 250 13.07 6.22 -11.97
C GLN A 250 11.55 6.35 -11.99
N GLU A 251 10.84 5.33 -12.44
CA GLU A 251 9.37 5.31 -12.44
C GLU A 251 8.82 5.47 -11.01
N ILE A 252 9.46 4.82 -10.03
CA ILE A 252 9.13 4.97 -8.60
C ILE A 252 9.47 6.39 -8.10
N GLU A 253 10.64 6.93 -8.45
CA GLU A 253 11.06 8.30 -8.10
C GLU A 253 10.05 9.35 -8.61
N ASP A 254 9.59 9.19 -9.85
CA ASP A 254 8.63 10.11 -10.47
C ASP A 254 7.22 9.95 -9.89
N GLY A 255 6.83 8.73 -9.51
CA GLY A 255 5.61 8.49 -8.72
C GLY A 255 5.66 9.22 -7.37
N LEU A 256 6.80 9.17 -6.68
CA LEU A 256 7.02 9.85 -5.39
C LEU A 256 7.06 11.37 -5.51
N LYS A 257 7.68 11.93 -6.55
CA LYS A 257 7.67 13.39 -6.78
C LYS A 257 6.27 13.94 -7.05
N LYS A 258 5.41 13.16 -7.72
CA LYS A 258 4.00 13.53 -7.90
C LYS A 258 3.28 13.63 -6.55
N ILE A 259 3.66 12.79 -5.58
CA ILE A 259 3.13 12.81 -4.21
C ILE A 259 3.67 14.04 -3.43
N GLU A 260 4.97 14.35 -3.54
CA GLU A 260 5.59 15.49 -2.83
C GLU A 260 5.02 16.85 -3.29
N ASN A 261 4.69 16.99 -4.58
CA ASN A 261 4.02 18.18 -5.10
C ASN A 261 2.56 18.33 -4.62
N ILE A 262 1.95 17.28 -4.06
CA ILE A 262 0.58 17.28 -3.54
C ILE A 262 0.57 17.50 -2.01
N LYS A 263 1.59 17.06 -1.26
CA LYS A 263 1.72 17.32 0.20
C LYS A 263 3.17 17.44 0.66
N SER A 264 3.46 18.52 1.39
CA SER A 264 4.72 18.73 2.12
C SER A 264 4.70 17.97 3.46
N THR A 265 4.88 16.65 3.45
CA THR A 265 5.02 15.83 4.68
C THR A 265 6.48 15.38 4.89
N SER A 266 6.92 15.33 6.15
CA SER A 266 8.31 15.08 6.56
C SER A 266 8.89 13.71 6.21
N ASP A 267 8.05 12.68 6.04
CA ASP A 267 8.51 11.32 5.77
C ASP A 267 8.80 11.06 4.28
N ILE A 268 8.03 11.68 3.36
CA ILE A 268 8.31 11.65 1.91
C ILE A 268 9.68 12.28 1.61
N ARG A 269 10.08 13.31 2.37
CA ARG A 269 11.42 13.91 2.26
C ARG A 269 12.53 12.93 2.67
N LYS A 270 12.31 12.08 3.67
CA LYS A 270 13.31 11.06 4.08
C LYS A 270 13.46 10.01 2.97
N ASP A 271 12.36 9.56 2.38
CA ASP A 271 12.37 8.60 1.27
C ASP A 271 13.05 9.18 0.03
N LEU A 272 12.82 10.46 -0.28
CA LEU A 272 13.52 11.17 -1.36
C LEU A 272 15.02 11.34 -1.12
N ILE A 273 15.43 11.60 0.13
CA ILE A 273 16.86 11.66 0.50
C ILE A 273 17.52 10.29 0.32
N LEU A 274 16.84 9.20 0.69
CA LEU A 274 17.32 7.84 0.43
C LEU A 274 17.45 7.54 -1.08
N ILE A 275 16.46 7.91 -1.89
CA ILE A 275 16.49 7.69 -3.35
C ILE A 275 17.62 8.49 -4.01
N ARG A 276 17.84 9.75 -3.61
CA ARG A 276 18.98 10.55 -4.09
C ARG A 276 20.32 9.91 -3.77
N LYS A 277 20.44 9.24 -2.62
CA LYS A 277 21.64 8.50 -2.23
C LYS A 277 21.90 7.29 -3.13
N TYR A 278 20.85 6.58 -3.56
CA TYR A 278 20.97 5.49 -4.53
C TYR A 278 21.35 6.01 -5.93
N LYS A 279 20.81 7.15 -6.35
CA LYS A 279 21.14 7.81 -7.62
C LYS A 279 22.60 8.27 -7.70
N ALA A 280 23.16 8.77 -6.59
CA ALA A 280 24.55 9.19 -6.52
C ALA A 280 25.54 8.04 -6.82
N GLY A 281 25.18 6.80 -6.46
CA GLY A 281 25.95 5.59 -6.77
C GLY A 281 25.96 5.18 -8.24
N PHE A 282 25.08 5.75 -9.08
CA PHE A 282 25.02 5.52 -10.52
C PHE A 282 25.81 6.57 -11.34
N THR A 283 26.39 7.58 -10.68
CA THR A 283 27.29 8.56 -11.33
C THR A 283 28.72 8.04 -11.33
N ILE A 284 29.03 7.13 -12.27
CA ILE A 284 30.38 6.80 -12.76
C ILE A 284 30.29 6.66 -14.28
#